data_AF-A0A5E6NLT0-F1
#
_entry.id   AF-A0A5E6NLT0-F1
#
_cell.length_a   1.000
_cell.length_b   1.000
_cell.length_c   1.000
_cell.angle_alpha   90.00
_cell.angle_beta   90.00
_cell.angle_gamma   90.00
#
_symmetry.space_group_name_H-M   'P 1'
#
loop_
_entity.id
_entity.type
_entity.pdbx_description
1 polymer ?
#
loop_
_entity_poly.entity_id
_entity_poly.type
_entity_poly.pdbx_seq_one_letter_code
_entity_poly.pdbx_strand_id
1 'polypeptide(L)'
;MLYLKYKEFSYENNKKIDCSIDFTGILSSCATTQSTFKRLESQWVGKDFDRFVLRHGSPYKQFNLNNGDILYTWNSGTSSINIPQSATTNIYGNTASTQFYGGGSIKMYCEIQFQVNSKGFIKKLAILKDTFGMWAPSRCHETLE
;
A
#
# COMPACT_ATOMS: atom_id res chain seq x y z
N MET A 1 27.06 25.64 -0.19
CA MET A 1 26.29 26.32 -1.25
C MET A 1 26.17 25.36 -2.43
N LEU A 2 25.11 24.57 -2.50
CA LEU A 2 24.73 23.78 -3.68
C LEU A 2 23.21 23.61 -3.66
N TYR A 3 22.57 24.23 -4.66
CA TYR A 3 21.13 24.28 -4.91
C TYR A 3 20.62 22.90 -5.39
N LEU A 4 19.55 22.38 -4.79
CA LEU A 4 18.75 21.33 -5.41
C LEU A 4 17.62 21.97 -6.23
N LYS A 5 17.74 21.85 -7.55
CA LYS A 5 16.73 22.19 -8.55
C LYS A 5 15.41 21.50 -8.22
N TYR A 6 14.39 22.28 -7.91
CA TYR A 6 13.00 21.82 -8.01
C TYR A 6 12.65 21.70 -9.49
N LYS A 7 12.33 20.48 -9.93
CA LYS A 7 11.82 20.20 -11.27
C LYS A 7 10.30 20.37 -11.20
N GLU A 8 9.80 21.45 -11.78
CA GLU A 8 8.37 21.72 -11.93
C GLU A 8 7.70 20.58 -12.70
N PHE A 9 6.83 19.83 -12.03
CA PHE A 9 5.93 18.89 -12.70
C PHE A 9 4.65 19.65 -13.02
N SER A 10 4.67 20.32 -14.18
CA SER A 10 3.47 20.86 -14.81
C SER A 10 2.54 19.69 -15.13
N TYR A 11 1.37 19.64 -14.48
CA TYR A 11 0.29 18.75 -14.90
C TYR A 11 -0.82 19.59 -15.52
N GLU A 12 -0.87 19.49 -16.84
CA GLU A 12 -1.81 20.11 -17.74
C GLU A 12 -3.21 19.48 -17.57
N ASN A 13 -4.16 20.36 -17.25
CA ASN A 13 -5.59 20.38 -17.57
C ASN A 13 -6.51 19.13 -17.44
N ASN A 14 -7.62 19.42 -16.73
CA ASN A 14 -8.99 18.90 -16.95
C ASN A 14 -9.39 17.55 -16.35
N LYS A 15 -9.65 17.53 -15.03
CA LYS A 15 -10.91 16.92 -14.54
C LYS A 15 -11.29 17.49 -13.17
N LYS A 16 -12.42 18.20 -13.14
CA LYS A 16 -13.03 18.80 -11.95
C LYS A 16 -13.26 17.72 -10.89
N ILE A 17 -12.62 17.85 -9.74
CA ILE A 17 -12.98 17.11 -8.53
C ILE A 17 -13.22 18.18 -7.47
N ASP A 18 -14.49 18.43 -7.23
CA ASP A 18 -15.01 19.27 -6.16
C ASP A 18 -14.74 18.54 -4.84
N CYS A 19 -13.69 18.96 -4.12
CA CYS A 19 -13.49 18.63 -2.72
C CYS A 19 -13.51 19.98 -1.98
N SER A 20 -14.66 20.30 -1.39
CA SER A 20 -14.84 21.49 -0.57
C SER A 20 -13.86 21.46 0.61
N ILE A 21 -12.85 22.29 0.44
CA ILE A 21 -11.89 22.92 1.35
C ILE A 21 -12.39 23.02 2.81
N ASP A 22 -11.86 22.16 3.67
CA ASP A 22 -11.54 22.51 5.06
C ASP A 22 -10.02 22.39 5.23
N PHE A 23 -9.41 23.52 5.61
CA PHE A 23 -7.98 23.82 5.55
C PHE A 23 -7.25 23.28 6.80
N THR A 24 -7.11 21.96 6.94
CA THR A 24 -6.13 21.39 7.89
C THR A 24 -5.59 20.08 7.32
N GLY A 25 -4.31 20.09 6.95
CA GLY A 25 -3.69 19.11 6.05
C GLY A 25 -3.59 17.69 6.62
N ILE A 26 -4.31 16.77 5.98
CA ILE A 26 -4.00 15.33 5.96
C ILE A 26 -4.41 14.79 4.58
N LEU A 27 -3.50 14.80 3.58
CA LEU A 27 -3.77 14.22 2.25
C LEU A 27 -2.61 13.38 1.67
N SER A 28 -1.50 13.17 2.38
CA SER A 28 -0.33 12.49 1.81
C SER A 28 -0.34 10.95 1.90
N SER A 29 -1.24 10.35 2.68
CA SER A 29 -1.29 8.88 2.85
C SER A 29 -2.16 8.16 1.80
N CYS A 30 -3.10 8.82 1.14
CA CYS A 30 -3.94 8.17 0.11
C CYS A 30 -3.25 8.08 -1.26
N ALA A 31 -2.34 9.02 -1.58
CA ALA A 31 -1.69 9.10 -2.89
C ALA A 31 -0.85 7.83 -3.23
N THR A 32 -0.23 7.21 -2.23
CA THR A 32 0.62 6.03 -2.41
C THR A 32 -0.18 4.77 -2.74
N THR A 33 -1.33 4.55 -2.08
CA THR A 33 -2.19 3.38 -2.36
C THR A 33 -2.90 3.53 -3.71
N GLN A 34 -3.32 4.75 -4.06
CA GLN A 34 -4.01 5.02 -5.33
C GLN A 34 -3.11 4.76 -6.56
N SER A 35 -1.84 5.15 -6.49
CA SER A 35 -0.88 4.91 -7.57
C SER A 35 -0.55 3.43 -7.71
N THR A 36 -0.38 2.72 -6.59
CA THR A 36 -0.19 1.27 -6.56
C THR A 36 -1.39 0.53 -7.17
N PHE A 37 -2.61 0.94 -6.81
CA PHE A 37 -3.84 0.36 -7.35
C PHE A 37 -3.90 0.45 -8.88
N LYS A 38 -3.68 1.64 -9.45
CA LYS A 38 -3.71 1.84 -10.90
C LYS A 38 -2.68 0.98 -11.63
N ARG A 39 -1.49 0.82 -11.04
CA ARG A 39 -0.45 -0.04 -11.61
C ARG A 39 -0.89 -1.50 -11.63
N LEU A 40 -1.35 -2.02 -10.51
CA LEU A 40 -1.84 -3.40 -10.39
C LEU A 40 -3.01 -3.66 -11.33
N GLU A 41 -3.93 -2.70 -11.43
CA GLU A 41 -5.07 -2.78 -12.34
C GLU A 41 -4.59 -2.94 -13.79
N SER A 42 -3.64 -2.10 -14.24
CA SER A 42 -3.07 -2.20 -15.59
C SER A 42 -2.30 -3.50 -15.85
N GLN A 43 -1.70 -4.08 -14.81
CA GLN A 43 -0.88 -5.29 -14.93
C GLN A 43 -1.72 -6.57 -14.91
N TRP A 44 -2.81 -6.62 -14.13
CA TRP A 44 -3.51 -7.88 -13.85
C TRP A 44 -4.93 -7.93 -14.39
N VAL A 45 -5.63 -6.80 -14.54
CA VAL A 45 -6.98 -6.81 -15.11
C VAL A 45 -6.95 -7.30 -16.56
N GLY A 46 -7.85 -8.23 -16.87
CA GLY A 46 -7.93 -8.90 -18.17
C GLY A 46 -6.98 -10.09 -18.34
N LYS A 47 -6.05 -10.33 -17.41
CA LYS A 47 -5.19 -11.52 -17.43
C LYS A 47 -5.85 -12.70 -16.71
N ASP A 48 -5.33 -13.88 -17.02
CA ASP A 48 -5.71 -15.13 -16.38
C ASP A 48 -5.31 -15.14 -14.90
N PHE A 49 -6.21 -15.58 -14.02
CA PHE A 49 -5.96 -15.64 -12.58
C PHE A 49 -4.95 -16.73 -12.19
N ASP A 50 -4.87 -17.83 -12.93
CA ASP A 50 -3.94 -18.92 -12.63
C ASP A 50 -2.49 -18.45 -12.83
N ARG A 51 -2.24 -17.52 -13.76
CA ARG A 51 -0.92 -16.88 -13.89
C ARG A 51 -0.51 -16.15 -12.62
N PHE A 52 -1.46 -15.48 -11.97
CA PHE A 52 -1.20 -14.81 -10.69
C PHE A 52 -0.87 -15.83 -9.62
N VAL A 53 -1.66 -16.89 -9.50
CA VAL A 53 -1.48 -17.97 -8.52
C VAL A 53 -0.14 -18.68 -8.69
N LEU A 54 0.29 -18.95 -9.92
CA LEU A 54 1.59 -19.58 -10.19
C LEU A 54 2.78 -18.72 -9.74
N ARG A 55 2.64 -17.39 -9.74
CA ARG A 55 3.71 -16.46 -9.36
C ARG A 55 3.72 -16.12 -7.88
N HIS A 56 2.54 -15.93 -7.28
CA HIS A 56 2.38 -15.39 -5.92
C HIS A 56 1.78 -16.38 -4.91
N GLY A 57 1.36 -17.57 -5.37
CA GLY A 57 0.73 -18.59 -4.55
C GLY A 57 -0.80 -18.53 -4.53
N SER A 58 -1.40 -19.57 -3.94
CA SER A 58 -2.86 -19.71 -3.87
C SER A 58 -3.51 -18.63 -3.00
N PRO A 59 -4.69 -18.13 -3.38
CA PRO A 59 -5.52 -17.34 -2.46
C PRO A 59 -5.89 -18.19 -1.23
N TYR A 60 -6.05 -17.52 -0.09
CA TYR A 60 -6.40 -18.19 1.17
C TYR A 60 -7.92 -18.24 1.39
N LYS A 61 -8.69 -17.43 0.64
CA LYS A 61 -10.14 -17.36 0.74
C LYS A 61 -10.76 -17.20 -0.64
N GLN A 62 -11.89 -17.87 -0.84
CA GLN A 62 -12.70 -17.80 -2.05
C GLN A 62 -14.16 -17.58 -1.67
N PHE A 63 -14.89 -16.81 -2.48
CA PHE A 63 -16.32 -16.61 -2.35
C PHE A 63 -16.97 -16.55 -3.74
N ASN A 64 -17.99 -17.39 -3.96
CA ASN A 64 -18.72 -17.42 -5.23
C ASN A 64 -19.85 -16.38 -5.19
N LEU A 65 -19.90 -15.49 -6.18
CA LEU A 65 -20.97 -14.51 -6.33
C LEU A 65 -22.16 -15.13 -7.07
N ASN A 66 -23.36 -14.60 -6.81
CA ASN A 66 -24.60 -15.08 -7.42
C ASN A 66 -24.62 -14.95 -8.96
N ASN A 67 -23.79 -14.08 -9.52
CA ASN A 67 -23.67 -13.86 -10.97
C ASN A 67 -22.69 -14.84 -11.66
N GLY A 68 -22.11 -15.79 -10.92
CA GLY A 68 -21.12 -16.75 -11.44
C GLY A 68 -19.67 -16.24 -11.46
N ASP A 69 -19.41 -15.00 -11.02
CA ASP A 69 -18.05 -14.55 -10.75
C ASP A 69 -17.55 -15.14 -9.41
N ILE A 70 -16.23 -15.17 -9.24
CA ILE A 70 -15.58 -15.66 -8.03
C ILE A 70 -14.71 -14.53 -7.45
N LEU A 71 -14.87 -14.26 -6.15
CA LEU A 71 -13.98 -13.40 -5.38
C LEU A 71 -12.89 -14.24 -4.73
N TYR A 72 -11.65 -14.02 -5.15
CA TYR A 72 -10.48 -14.60 -4.51
C TYR A 72 -9.79 -13.56 -3.64
N THR A 73 -9.53 -13.89 -2.38
CA THR A 73 -8.72 -13.05 -1.50
C THR A 73 -7.36 -13.68 -1.30
N TRP A 74 -6.33 -12.91 -1.59
CA TRP A 74 -4.93 -13.27 -1.43
C TRP A 74 -4.26 -12.32 -0.44
N ASN A 75 -3.31 -12.83 0.33
CA ASN A 75 -2.47 -12.00 1.19
C ASN A 75 -0.99 -12.34 0.97
N SER A 76 -0.14 -11.37 1.22
CA SER A 76 1.32 -11.53 1.10
C SER A 76 1.96 -12.27 2.27
N GLY A 77 1.17 -12.79 3.21
CA GLY A 77 1.61 -13.11 4.57
C GLY A 77 1.83 -11.87 5.44
N THR A 78 2.03 -12.11 6.74
CA THR A 78 2.37 -11.06 7.72
C THR A 78 3.87 -11.07 7.95
N SER A 79 4.53 -9.92 7.77
CA SER A 79 5.94 -9.72 8.10
C SER A 79 6.04 -8.68 9.21
N SER A 80 6.93 -8.85 10.17
CA SER A 80 7.15 -7.87 11.24
C SER A 80 8.57 -7.32 11.19
N ILE A 81 8.72 -6.00 11.17
CA ILE A 81 10.01 -5.33 11.32
C ILE A 81 10.11 -4.82 12.75
N ASN A 82 11.23 -5.11 13.40
CA ASN A 82 11.58 -4.54 14.70
C ASN A 82 12.26 -3.19 14.51
N ILE A 83 11.71 -2.15 15.12
CA ILE A 83 12.29 -0.82 15.12
C ILE A 83 13.11 -0.68 16.40
N PRO A 84 14.43 -0.44 16.31
CA PRO A 84 15.24 -0.25 17.50
C PRO A 84 14.77 0.99 18.25
N GLN A 85 14.77 0.89 19.59
CA GLN A 85 14.55 2.04 20.44
C GLN A 85 15.86 2.82 20.56
N SER A 86 15.80 4.14 20.32
CA SER A 86 16.90 5.07 20.59
C SER A 86 16.51 6.00 21.74
N ALA A 87 17.44 6.26 22.65
CA ALA A 87 17.21 7.17 23.77
C ALA A 87 18.22 8.33 23.72
N THR A 88 17.74 9.55 23.86
CA THR A 88 18.58 10.75 24.02
C THR A 88 18.39 11.30 25.41
N THR A 89 19.46 11.33 26.21
CA THR A 89 19.42 11.85 27.58
C THR A 89 20.12 13.20 27.64
N ASN A 90 19.42 14.22 28.10
CA ASN A 90 19.94 15.55 28.39
C ASN A 90 19.96 15.78 29.90
N ILE A 91 21.09 16.23 30.44
CA ILE A 91 21.26 16.46 31.88
C ILE A 91 21.27 17.97 32.12
N TYR A 92 20.35 18.45 32.96
CA TYR A 92 20.25 19.85 33.38
C TYR A 92 20.40 19.92 34.91
N GLY A 93 21.57 20.35 35.38
CA GLY A 93 21.90 20.34 36.81
C GLY A 93 21.84 18.92 37.38
N ASN A 94 21.00 18.70 38.40
CA ASN A 94 20.78 17.40 39.03
C ASN A 94 19.61 16.61 38.39
N THR A 95 19.02 17.09 37.30
CA THR A 95 17.90 16.44 36.62
C THR A 95 18.33 15.85 35.28
N ALA A 96 18.06 14.57 35.08
CA ALA A 96 18.21 13.90 33.78
C ALA A 96 16.85 13.85 33.06
N SER A 97 16.81 14.31 31.81
CA SER A 97 15.67 14.22 30.91
C SER A 97 15.98 13.26 29.77
N THR A 98 15.29 12.14 29.70
CA THR A 98 15.50 11.10 28.67
C THR A 98 14.32 11.08 27.71
N GLN A 99 14.60 11.24 26.42
CA GLN A 99 13.63 11.12 25.33
C GLN A 99 13.85 9.80 24.60
N PHE A 100 12.78 9.00 24.45
CA PHE A 100 12.81 7.75 23.70
C PHE A 100 12.19 7.97 22.32
N TYR A 101 12.84 7.45 21.29
CA TYR A 101 12.39 7.48 19.89
C TYR A 101 12.37 6.06 19.32
N GLY A 102 11.33 5.75 18.56
CA GLY A 102 11.15 4.42 17.98
C GLY A 102 10.81 3.38 19.04
N GLY A 103 11.31 2.15 18.84
CA GLY A 103 10.92 0.98 19.63
C GLY A 103 9.65 0.30 19.11
N GLY A 104 9.55 -1.00 19.38
CA GLY A 104 8.41 -1.84 19.00
C GLY A 104 8.58 -2.56 17.67
N SER A 105 7.51 -3.24 17.25
CA SER A 105 7.47 -4.00 15.99
C SER A 105 6.30 -3.52 15.16
N ILE A 106 6.53 -3.24 13.88
CA ILE A 106 5.43 -2.94 12.96
C ILE A 106 5.15 -4.13 12.07
N LYS A 107 3.86 -4.49 11.99
CA LYS A 107 3.37 -5.54 11.12
C LYS A 107 3.07 -4.97 9.75
N MET A 108 3.74 -5.50 8.75
CA MET A 108 3.45 -5.28 7.34
C MET A 108 2.57 -6.40 6.82
N TYR A 109 1.53 -6.02 6.10
CA TYR A 109 0.59 -6.91 5.44
C TYR A 109 0.06 -6.25 4.18
N CYS A 110 -0.08 -7.03 3.11
CA CYS A 110 -0.86 -6.69 1.93
C CYS A 110 -1.97 -7.72 1.78
N GLU A 111 -3.20 -7.26 1.54
CA GLU A 111 -4.34 -8.09 1.21
C GLU A 111 -5.10 -7.49 0.03
N ILE A 112 -5.32 -8.33 -0.97
CA ILE A 112 -6.02 -7.95 -2.20
C ILE A 112 -7.14 -8.94 -2.47
N GLN A 113 -8.18 -8.45 -3.11
CA GLN A 113 -9.29 -9.22 -3.58
C GLN A 113 -9.39 -9.09 -5.09
N PHE A 114 -9.47 -10.23 -5.78
CA PHE A 114 -9.70 -10.31 -7.21
C PHE A 114 -11.13 -10.73 -7.47
N GLN A 115 -11.80 -10.05 -8.38
CA GLN A 115 -13.04 -10.52 -8.99
C GLN A 115 -12.70 -11.20 -10.31
N VAL A 116 -12.88 -12.51 -10.35
CA VAL A 116 -12.57 -13.36 -11.50
C VAL A 116 -13.88 -13.79 -12.15
N ASN A 117 -13.93 -13.71 -13.48
CA ASN A 117 -15.08 -14.19 -14.25
C ASN A 117 -15.17 -15.72 -14.19
N SER A 118 -16.34 -16.27 -14.43
CA SER A 118 -16.57 -17.70 -14.76
C SER A 118 -15.56 -18.31 -15.76
N LYS A 119 -14.95 -17.49 -16.63
CA LYS A 119 -13.92 -17.90 -17.60
C LYS A 119 -12.47 -17.92 -17.06
N GLY A 120 -12.24 -17.57 -15.80
CA GLY A 120 -10.89 -17.54 -15.19
C GLY A 120 -10.11 -16.22 -15.35
N PHE A 121 -10.69 -15.20 -15.99
CA PHE A 121 -10.04 -13.90 -16.17
C PHE A 121 -10.36 -12.90 -15.05
N ILE A 122 -9.36 -12.14 -14.63
CA ILE A 122 -9.50 -11.06 -13.63
C ILE A 122 -10.29 -9.90 -14.26
N LYS A 123 -11.48 -9.62 -13.74
CA LYS A 123 -12.32 -8.47 -14.15
C LYS A 123 -11.94 -7.20 -13.42
N LYS A 124 -11.72 -7.32 -12.11
CA LYS A 124 -11.40 -6.22 -11.20
C LYS A 124 -10.54 -6.73 -10.07
N LEU A 125 -9.84 -5.80 -9.43
CA LEU A 125 -9.17 -6.05 -8.16
C LEU A 125 -9.47 -4.92 -7.19
N ALA A 126 -9.31 -5.19 -5.91
CA ALA A 126 -9.44 -4.24 -4.82
C ALA A 126 -8.34 -4.52 -3.80
N ILE A 127 -7.66 -3.48 -3.34
CA ILE A 127 -6.74 -3.58 -2.20
C ILE A 127 -7.59 -3.48 -0.95
N LEU A 128 -7.69 -4.58 -0.19
CA LEU A 128 -8.45 -4.60 1.07
C LEU A 128 -7.62 -3.96 2.19
N LYS A 129 -6.32 -4.26 2.20
CA LYS A 129 -5.38 -3.80 3.20
C LYS A 129 -4.01 -3.58 2.58
N ASP A 130 -3.42 -2.44 2.86
CA ASP A 130 -2.05 -2.12 2.47
C ASP A 130 -1.36 -1.39 3.61
N THR A 131 -0.10 -1.75 3.82
CA THR A 131 0.79 -1.11 4.79
C THR A 131 1.98 -0.54 4.04
N PHE A 132 2.84 0.19 4.73
CA PHE A 132 4.10 0.60 4.14
C PHE A 132 4.96 -0.64 3.81
N GLY A 133 5.69 -0.57 2.70
CA GLY A 133 6.65 -1.59 2.31
C GLY A 133 8.00 -1.40 3.00
N MET A 134 8.87 -2.40 2.88
CA MET A 134 10.23 -2.36 3.42
C MET A 134 11.17 -1.56 2.52
N TRP A 135 11.06 -1.72 1.21
CA TRP A 135 11.84 -0.98 0.20
C TRP A 135 10.98 -0.26 -0.86
N ALA A 136 9.66 -0.41 -0.78
CA ALA A 136 8.68 0.23 -1.63
C ALA A 136 7.76 1.10 -0.78
N PRO A 137 7.09 2.11 -1.36
CA PRO A 137 6.22 2.99 -0.59
C PRO A 137 4.97 2.27 -0.06
N SER A 138 4.64 1.07 -0.58
CA SER A 138 3.60 0.20 -0.03
C SER A 138 3.96 -1.29 -0.12
N ARG A 139 3.38 -2.11 0.78
CA ARG A 139 3.63 -3.55 0.86
C ARG A 139 3.00 -4.28 -0.31
N CYS A 140 1.84 -3.82 -0.77
CA CYS A 140 1.23 -4.34 -1.99
C CYS A 140 2.09 -4.03 -3.22
N HIS A 141 2.70 -2.84 -3.31
CA HIS A 141 3.63 -2.54 -4.40
C HIS A 141 4.87 -3.44 -4.36
N GLU A 142 5.41 -3.70 -3.16
CA GLU A 142 6.61 -4.52 -2.97
C GLU A 142 6.43 -5.98 -3.41
N THR A 143 5.26 -6.55 -3.10
CA THR A 143 5.01 -8.00 -3.22
C THR A 143 4.40 -8.42 -4.55
N LEU A 144 3.84 -7.46 -5.30
CA LEU A 144 3.05 -7.68 -6.52
C LEU A 144 3.69 -7.05 -7.77
N GLU A 145 4.95 -6.63 -7.67
CA GLU A 145 5.77 -6.14 -8.78
C GLU A 145 6.22 -7.25 -9.76
#